data_AF-A0A853CNI7-F1
#
_entry.id   AF-A0A853CNI7-F1
#
_cell.length_a   1.000
_cell.length_b   1.000
_cell.length_c   1.000
_cell.angle_alpha   90.00
_cell.angle_beta   90.00
_cell.angle_gamma   90.00
#
_symmetry.space_group_name_H-M   'P 1'
#
loop_
_entity.id
_entity.type
_entity.pdbx_description
1 polymer ?
#
loop_
_entity_poly.entity_id
_entity_poly.type
_entity_poly.pdbx_seq_one_letter_code
_entity_poly.pdbx_strand_id
1 'polypeptide(L)'
;MPTADPPVPAGDLRSLAIRRLHRKRDYFAHLTSYLIVNGVLVVVWLVIGLTTGAWFPWPLFPIAGWGIGLAFDTWATFGPPSRPIDEAAVDREMERLQSR
;
A
#
# COMPACT_ATOMS: atom_id res chain seq x y z
N MET A 1 8.15 -7.22 -45.59
CA MET A 1 9.08 -6.43 -44.77
C MET A 1 8.48 -6.34 -43.37
N PRO A 2 9.10 -6.91 -42.32
CA PRO A 2 8.68 -6.74 -40.94
C PRO A 2 8.70 -5.25 -40.59
N THR A 3 7.57 -4.72 -40.13
CA THR A 3 7.43 -3.36 -39.61
C THR A 3 8.27 -3.25 -38.35
N ALA A 4 9.31 -2.42 -38.38
CA ALA A 4 10.07 -2.10 -37.18
C ALA A 4 9.14 -1.32 -36.24
N ASP A 5 8.79 -1.92 -35.11
CA ASP A 5 8.15 -1.19 -34.02
C ASP A 5 9.06 -0.02 -33.61
N PRO A 6 8.50 1.19 -33.39
CA PRO A 6 9.31 2.31 -32.94
C PRO A 6 9.95 1.97 -31.59
N PRO A 7 11.24 2.30 -31.39
CA PRO A 7 11.93 2.02 -30.14
C PRO A 7 11.24 2.81 -29.02
N VAL A 8 10.65 2.08 -28.07
CA VAL A 8 10.07 2.65 -26.84
C VAL A 8 11.11 3.60 -26.23
N PRO A 9 10.80 4.90 -26.03
CA PRO A 9 11.77 5.87 -25.53
C PRO A 9 12.37 5.37 -24.21
N ALA A 10 13.69 5.38 -24.08
CA ALA A 10 14.38 4.89 -22.87
C ALA A 10 13.92 5.56 -21.56
N GLY A 11 13.30 6.75 -21.66
CA GLY A 11 12.65 7.43 -20.54
C GLY A 11 11.44 6.68 -19.97
N ASP A 12 10.67 5.99 -20.82
CA ASP A 12 9.48 5.23 -20.42
C ASP A 12 9.82 3.92 -19.74
N LEU A 13 10.84 3.20 -20.21
CA LEU A 13 11.35 2.01 -19.53
C LEU A 13 11.91 2.35 -18.13
N ARG A 14 12.59 3.49 -18.01
CA ARG A 14 13.15 3.95 -16.72
C ARG A 14 12.05 4.40 -15.76
N SER A 15 11.01 5.07 -16.25
CA SER A 15 9.88 5.51 -15.42
C SER A 15 8.99 4.33 -14.97
N LEU A 16 8.81 3.30 -15.83
CA LEU A 16 8.16 2.03 -15.49
C LEU A 16 8.95 1.24 -14.43
N ALA A 17 10.28 1.18 -14.57
CA ALA A 17 11.16 0.54 -13.58
C ALA A 17 11.11 1.25 -12.22
N ILE A 18 11.12 2.59 -12.21
CA ILE A 18 11.02 3.39 -10.97
C ILE A 18 9.64 3.24 -10.31
N ARG A 19 8.55 3.20 -11.09
CA ARG A 19 7.18 2.96 -10.58
C ARG A 19 6.99 1.58 -9.95
N ARG A 20 7.67 0.54 -10.46
CA ARG A 20 7.66 -0.80 -9.81
C ARG A 20 8.45 -0.81 -8.50
N LEU A 21 9.49 0.02 -8.35
CA LEU A 21 10.29 0.09 -7.13
C LEU A 21 9.65 0.95 -6.03
N HIS A 22 8.98 2.05 -6.40
CA HIS A 22 8.35 2.98 -5.44
C HIS A 22 7.09 2.43 -4.77
N ARG A 23 6.39 1.48 -5.40
CA ARG A 23 5.12 0.93 -4.88
C ARG A 23 5.25 0.22 -3.53
N LYS A 24 6.47 -0.18 -3.14
CA LYS A 24 6.73 -0.81 -1.84
C LYS A 24 6.98 0.19 -0.70
N ARG A 25 7.36 1.44 -0.98
CA ARG A 25 7.80 2.41 0.04
C ARG A 25 6.64 3.04 0.81
N ASP A 26 5.54 3.35 0.15
CA ASP A 26 4.41 4.04 0.78
C ASP A 26 3.70 3.15 1.81
N TYR A 27 3.75 1.82 1.61
CA TYR A 27 3.22 0.85 2.55
C TYR A 27 3.98 0.82 3.88
N PHE A 28 5.32 0.79 3.84
CA PHE A 28 6.14 0.80 5.06
C PHE A 28 5.96 2.09 5.85
N ALA A 29 5.68 3.22 5.19
CA ALA A 29 5.39 4.47 5.86
C ALA A 29 4.10 4.40 6.70
N HIS A 30 3.01 3.84 6.15
CA HIS A 30 1.74 3.68 6.87
C HIS A 30 1.82 2.65 8.01
N LEU A 31 2.53 1.53 7.80
CA LEU A 31 2.74 0.56 8.87
C LEU A 31 3.60 1.13 10.01
N THR A 32 4.64 1.88 9.67
CA THR A 32 5.53 2.52 10.66
C THR A 32 4.78 3.57 11.47
N SER A 33 3.97 4.41 10.82
CA SER A 33 3.15 5.40 11.54
C SER A 33 2.13 4.73 12.46
N TYR A 34 1.49 3.64 12.01
CA TYR A 34 0.59 2.83 12.84
C TYR A 34 1.30 2.29 14.09
N LEU A 35 2.49 1.70 13.94
CA LEU A 35 3.24 1.17 15.09
C LEU A 35 3.66 2.28 16.07
N ILE A 36 4.12 3.43 15.57
CA ILE A 36 4.53 4.56 16.41
C ILE A 36 3.34 5.09 17.19
N VAL A 37 2.23 5.39 16.52
CA VAL A 37 1.04 5.97 17.16
C VAL A 37 0.46 5.01 18.20
N ASN A 38 0.24 3.75 17.84
CA ASN A 38 -0.31 2.77 18.78
C ASN A 38 0.65 2.47 19.94
N GLY A 39 1.97 2.45 19.67
CA GLY A 39 2.99 2.35 20.72
C GLY A 39 2.90 3.49 21.72
N VAL A 40 2.78 4.74 21.26
CA VAL A 40 2.59 5.91 22.13
C VAL A 40 1.31 5.79 22.94
N LEU A 41 0.19 5.37 22.33
CA LEU A 41 -1.08 5.18 23.05
C LEU A 41 -0.96 4.14 24.17
N VAL A 42 -0.29 3.02 23.93
CA VAL A 42 -0.07 1.96 24.93
C VAL A 42 0.85 2.48 26.05
N VAL A 43 1.90 3.24 25.73
CA VAL A 43 2.77 3.85 26.74
C VAL A 43 1.99 4.83 27.61
N VAL A 44 1.18 5.71 27.01
CA VAL A 44 0.33 6.64 27.77
C VAL A 44 -0.64 5.88 28.66
N TRP A 45 -1.26 4.81 28.15
CA TRP A 45 -2.15 3.95 28.94
C TRP A 45 -1.44 3.30 30.12
N LEU A 46 -0.23 2.76 29.93
CA LEU A 46 0.57 2.20 31.02
C LEU A 46 0.90 3.26 32.07
N VAL A 47 1.30 4.46 31.65
CA VAL A 47 1.61 5.56 32.57
C VAL A 47 0.36 5.94 33.38
N ILE A 48 -0.80 6.07 32.73
CA ILE A 48 -2.08 6.37 33.41
C ILE A 48 -2.45 5.24 34.38
N GLY A 49 -2.40 3.98 33.95
CA GLY A 49 -2.74 2.82 34.78
C GLY A 49 -1.85 2.70 36.02
N LEU A 50 -0.54 2.96 35.87
CA LEU A 50 0.41 2.95 36.97
C LEU A 50 0.27 4.15 37.92
N THR A 51 -0.13 5.32 37.43
CA THR A 51 -0.22 6.55 38.25
C THR A 51 -1.58 6.72 38.94
N THR A 52 -2.66 6.38 38.25
CA THR A 52 -4.04 6.58 38.73
C THR A 52 -4.73 5.30 39.17
N GLY A 53 -4.15 4.13 38.90
CA GLY A 53 -4.79 2.82 39.12
C GLY A 53 -5.92 2.51 38.13
N ALA A 54 -6.17 3.38 37.15
CA ALA A 54 -7.22 3.20 36.15
C ALA A 54 -6.71 2.36 34.98
N TRP A 55 -7.08 1.08 34.96
CA TRP A 55 -6.66 0.12 33.93
C TRP A 55 -7.63 -0.03 32.76
N PHE A 56 -8.43 1.00 32.47
CA PHE A 56 -9.40 0.93 31.39
C PHE A 56 -8.70 0.84 30.02
N PRO A 57 -8.91 -0.23 29.22
CA PRO A 57 -8.14 -0.52 28.01
C PRO A 57 -8.60 0.33 26.81
N TRP A 58 -8.63 1.65 26.96
CA TRP A 58 -9.03 2.56 25.89
C TRP A 58 -8.17 2.50 24.62
N PRO A 59 -6.86 2.15 24.62
CA PRO A 59 -6.09 2.04 23.38
C PRO A 59 -6.60 0.95 22.44
N LEU A 60 -7.35 -0.04 22.95
CA LEU A 60 -7.87 -1.13 22.12
C LEU A 60 -8.83 -0.63 21.04
N PHE A 61 -9.60 0.43 21.31
CA PHE A 61 -10.55 0.99 20.34
C PHE A 61 -9.87 1.59 19.10
N PRO A 62 -8.90 2.52 19.22
CA PRO A 62 -8.16 3.01 18.07
C PRO A 62 -7.32 1.91 17.40
N ILE A 63 -6.70 0.99 18.17
CA ILE A 63 -5.97 -0.16 17.61
C ILE A 63 -6.88 -0.99 16.71
N ALA A 64 -8.08 -1.35 17.18
CA ALA A 64 -9.03 -2.16 16.43
C ALA A 64 -9.62 -1.39 15.24
N GLY A 65 -10.10 -0.16 15.46
CA GLY A 65 -10.71 0.65 14.42
C GLY A 65 -9.75 0.98 13.26
N TRP A 66 -8.54 1.45 13.58
CA TRP A 66 -7.52 1.70 12.55
C TRP A 66 -6.85 0.42 12.05
N GLY A 67 -6.69 -0.59 12.90
CA GLY A 67 -6.07 -1.86 12.53
C GLY A 67 -6.87 -2.60 11.45
N ILE A 68 -8.20 -2.52 11.48
CA ILE A 68 -9.08 -3.05 10.43
C ILE A 68 -8.84 -2.30 9.12
N GLY A 69 -8.83 -0.96 9.13
CA GLY A 69 -8.57 -0.16 7.94
C GLY A 69 -7.19 -0.44 7.32
N LEU A 70 -6.17 -0.57 8.17
CA LEU A 70 -4.83 -0.96 7.75
C LEU A 70 -4.83 -2.40 7.19
N ALA A 71 -5.49 -3.36 7.84
CA ALA A 71 -5.57 -4.73 7.36
C ALA A 71 -6.18 -4.82 5.94
N PHE A 72 -7.24 -4.06 5.66
CA PHE A 72 -7.81 -3.97 4.32
C PHE A 72 -6.83 -3.35 3.30
N ASP A 73 -6.13 -2.29 3.66
CA ASP A 73 -5.09 -1.68 2.80
C ASP A 73 -3.91 -2.63 2.55
N THR A 74 -3.49 -3.37 3.58
CA THR A 74 -2.46 -4.42 3.48
C THR A 74 -2.92 -5.58 2.61
N TRP A 75 -4.18 -6.00 2.70
CA TRP A 75 -4.74 -7.08 1.88
C TRP A 75 -4.91 -6.65 0.42
N ALA A 76 -5.25 -5.40 0.16
CA ALA A 76 -5.25 -4.84 -1.19
C ALA A 76 -3.83 -4.79 -1.80
N THR A 77 -2.81 -4.60 -0.96
CA THR A 77 -1.40 -4.51 -1.40
C THR A 77 -0.68 -5.86 -1.48
N PHE A 78 -0.98 -6.79 -0.57
CA PHE A 78 -0.27 -8.08 -0.37
C PHE A 78 -1.16 -9.33 -0.45
N GLY A 79 -2.47 -9.18 -0.58
CA GLY A 79 -3.38 -10.31 -0.80
C GLY A 79 -2.97 -11.10 -2.05
N PRO A 80 -3.35 -12.40 -2.14
CA PRO A 80 -3.07 -13.22 -3.32
C PRO A 80 -3.48 -12.41 -4.55
N PRO A 81 -2.63 -12.34 -5.60
CA PRO A 81 -2.84 -11.45 -6.72
C PRO A 81 -4.26 -11.66 -7.24
N SER A 82 -5.17 -10.78 -6.84
CA SER A 82 -6.44 -10.61 -7.49
C SER A 82 -6.02 -10.05 -8.83
N ARG A 83 -5.88 -10.97 -9.80
CA ARG A 83 -5.24 -10.82 -11.13
C ARG A 83 -4.54 -9.48 -11.25
N PRO A 84 -3.17 -9.39 -11.23
CA PRO A 84 -2.53 -8.18 -11.70
C PRO A 84 -3.28 -7.79 -12.95
N ILE A 85 -3.83 -6.56 -12.98
CA ILE A 85 -4.40 -6.01 -14.20
C ILE A 85 -3.33 -6.30 -15.23
N ASP A 86 -3.60 -7.33 -16.03
CA ASP A 86 -2.59 -7.96 -16.86
C ASP A 86 -2.13 -6.80 -17.73
N GLU A 87 -0.87 -6.41 -17.64
CA GLU A 87 -0.35 -5.30 -18.45
C GLU A 87 -0.68 -5.62 -19.92
N ALA A 88 -0.73 -6.91 -20.29
CA ALA A 88 -1.24 -7.39 -21.56
C ALA A 88 -2.76 -7.21 -21.78
N ALA A 89 -3.62 -7.14 -20.76
CA ALA A 89 -5.02 -6.75 -20.89
C ALA A 89 -5.20 -5.23 -21.08
N VAL A 90 -4.32 -4.42 -20.48
CA VAL A 90 -4.29 -2.96 -20.72
C VAL A 90 -3.78 -2.67 -22.13
N ASP A 91 -2.72 -3.34 -22.55
CA ASP A 91 -2.17 -3.22 -23.91
C ASP A 91 -3.18 -3.67 -24.96
N ARG A 92 -3.90 -4.78 -24.73
CA ARG A 92 -5.00 -5.23 -25.59
C ARG A 92 -6.15 -4.21 -25.68
N GLU A 93 -6.48 -3.53 -24.59
CA GLU A 93 -7.54 -2.50 -24.61
C GLU A 93 -7.06 -1.21 -25.29
N MET A 94 -5.79 -0.84 -25.12
CA MET A 94 -5.16 0.28 -25.81
C MET A 94 -5.10 0.07 -27.33
N GLU A 95 -4.71 -1.14 -27.79
CA GLU A 95 -4.78 -1.51 -29.21
C GLU A 95 -6.20 -1.40 -29.76
N ARG A 96 -7.20 -1.84 -28.98
CA ARG A 96 -8.61 -1.80 -29.39
C ARG A 96 -9.17 -0.37 -29.50
N LEU A 97 -8.66 0.55 -28.69
CA LEU A 97 -9.01 1.98 -28.74
C LEU A 97 -8.25 2.73 -29.86
N GLN A 98 -7.04 2.30 -30.21
CA GLN A 98 -6.27 2.85 -31.32
C GLN A 98 -6.70 2.30 -32.70
N SER A 99 -7.31 1.10 -32.73
CA SER A 99 -7.85 0.48 -33.95
C SER A 99 -9.29 0.93 -34.29
N ARG A 100 -9.80 1.98 -33.65
CA ARG A 100 -11.10 2.62 -33.92
C ARG A 100 -10.89 4.04 -34.44
#